data_AF-A0A9W8Q1M9-F1
#
_entry.id   AF-A0A9W8Q1M9-F1
#
_cell.length_a   1.000
_cell.length_b   1.000
_cell.length_c   1.000
_cell.angle_alpha   90.00
_cell.angle_beta   90.00
_cell.angle_gamma   90.00
#
_symmetry.space_group_name_H-M   'P 1'
#
loop_
_entity.id
_entity.type
_entity.pdbx_description
1 polymer ?
#
loop_
_entity_poly.entity_id
_entity_poly.type
_entity_poly.pdbx_seq_one_letter_code
_entity_poly.pdbx_strand_id
1 'polypeptide(L)'
;MAEDDYATPAAAGTQRLPRVSIEFCTQCKWLLRAAYYAQELLSTFSTDLGEVALQPSTGGRFIVTIHHGAAGASGQEESGQQVLWDRKVDGGFPETKELKRRVRDVIEPGRDLGHVDKDYAKGAAAAASTVAEKKEEEEGEEEKKTDAAGKECEDCK
;
A
#
# COMPACT_ATOMS: atom_id res chain seq x y z
N MET A 1 39.83 7.51 -27.34
CA MET A 1 38.66 8.04 -26.62
C MET A 1 37.98 6.84 -26.01
N ALA A 2 38.13 6.66 -24.70
CA ALA A 2 37.73 5.45 -24.00
C ALA A 2 36.20 5.35 -23.93
N GLU A 3 35.66 4.21 -24.34
CA GLU A 3 34.29 3.79 -24.07
C GLU A 3 34.31 3.20 -22.65
N ASP A 4 33.94 4.00 -21.65
CA ASP A 4 33.73 3.51 -20.29
C ASP A 4 32.41 2.72 -20.24
N ASP A 5 32.60 1.42 -20.36
CA ASP A 5 31.71 0.29 -20.08
C ASP A 5 30.92 0.51 -18.78
N TYR A 6 29.68 1.02 -18.89
CA TYR A 6 28.72 1.08 -17.77
C TYR A 6 28.12 -0.32 -17.54
N ALA A 7 28.97 -1.29 -17.19
CA ALA A 7 28.52 -2.53 -16.60
C ALA A 7 27.74 -2.20 -15.33
N THR A 8 26.41 -2.30 -15.40
CA THR A 8 25.53 -2.18 -14.24
C THR A 8 25.73 -3.42 -13.38
N PRO A 9 26.27 -3.33 -12.16
CA PRO A 9 26.21 -4.47 -11.27
C PRO A 9 24.75 -4.68 -10.87
N ALA A 10 24.15 -5.78 -11.34
CA ALA A 10 22.97 -6.35 -10.71
C ALA A 10 23.39 -6.90 -9.33
N ALA A 11 23.59 -5.99 -8.38
CA ALA A 11 23.78 -6.37 -6.99
C ALA A 11 22.41 -6.76 -6.44
N ALA A 12 22.17 -8.06 -6.30
CA ALA A 12 21.22 -8.61 -5.34
C ALA A 12 21.76 -8.27 -3.92
N GLY A 13 21.68 -7.00 -3.56
CA GLY A 13 22.04 -6.51 -2.24
C GLY A 13 20.98 -6.93 -1.22
N THR A 14 21.42 -7.23 -0.01
CA THR A 14 20.56 -7.46 1.16
C THR A 14 19.58 -6.30 1.29
N GLN A 15 18.33 -6.50 0.88
CA GLN A 15 17.33 -5.45 0.92
C GLN A 15 17.08 -5.05 2.38
N ARG A 16 17.12 -3.75 2.66
CA ARG A 16 16.81 -3.27 4.02
C ARG A 16 15.31 -3.41 4.24
N LEU A 17 14.94 -4.29 5.16
CA LEU A 17 13.57 -4.41 5.65
C LEU A 17 13.35 -3.40 6.79
N PRO A 18 12.12 -2.91 7.00
CA PRO A 18 10.92 -3.11 6.18
C PRO A 18 10.98 -2.36 4.84
N ARG A 19 10.51 -3.00 3.77
CA ARG A 19 10.48 -2.46 2.41
C ARG A 19 9.04 -2.29 1.95
N VAL A 20 8.67 -1.09 1.52
CA VAL A 20 7.36 -0.85 0.89
C VAL A 20 7.53 -0.79 -0.62
N SER A 21 6.66 -1.45 -1.38
CA SER A 21 6.59 -1.31 -2.83
C SER A 21 5.23 -0.76 -3.26
N ILE A 22 5.26 0.20 -4.19
CA ILE A 22 4.08 0.79 -4.81
C ILE A 22 4.12 0.44 -6.28
N GLU A 23 3.34 -0.57 -6.67
CA GLU A 23 3.12 -0.92 -8.06
C GLU A 23 2.09 0.03 -8.65
N PHE A 24 2.38 0.68 -9.78
CA PHE A 24 1.49 1.67 -10.38
C PHE A 24 1.42 1.57 -11.91
N CYS A 25 0.24 1.84 -12.46
CA CYS A 25 0.05 1.86 -13.90
C CYS A 25 0.67 3.12 -14.54
N THR A 26 1.61 2.92 -15.46
CA THR A 26 2.25 4.01 -16.20
C THR A 26 1.32 4.64 -17.24
N GLN A 27 0.48 3.82 -17.89
CA GLN A 27 -0.49 4.26 -18.89
C GLN A 27 -1.52 5.22 -18.30
N CYS A 28 -1.93 4.99 -17.04
CA CYS A 28 -2.86 5.84 -16.32
C CYS A 28 -2.23 7.12 -15.74
N LYS A 29 -0.94 7.37 -16.00
CA LYS A 29 -0.19 8.55 -15.50
C LYS A 29 -0.19 8.66 -13.96
N TRP A 30 -0.24 7.54 -13.25
CA TRP A 30 -0.30 7.53 -11.79
C TRP A 30 1.06 7.65 -11.08
N LEU A 31 2.15 7.88 -11.82
CA LEU A 31 3.48 8.08 -11.25
C LEU A 31 3.49 9.17 -10.15
N LEU A 32 2.87 10.33 -10.42
CA LEU A 32 2.86 11.44 -9.46
C LEU A 32 2.14 11.08 -8.16
N ARG A 33 1.06 10.30 -8.26
CA ARG A 33 0.33 9.81 -7.09
C ARG A 33 1.15 8.77 -6.32
N ALA A 34 1.79 7.84 -7.01
CA ALA A 34 2.68 6.86 -6.39
C ALA A 34 3.87 7.53 -5.68
N ALA A 35 4.50 8.52 -6.33
CA ALA A 35 5.60 9.30 -5.76
C ALA A 35 5.16 10.12 -4.54
N TYR A 36 3.96 10.70 -4.56
CA TYR A 36 3.39 11.39 -3.41
C TYR A 36 3.27 10.47 -2.19
N TYR A 37 2.70 9.28 -2.34
CA TYR A 37 2.62 8.33 -1.21
C TYR A 37 4.00 7.88 -0.73
N ALA A 38 4.96 7.68 -1.63
CA ALA A 38 6.33 7.36 -1.23
C ALA A 38 6.96 8.47 -0.36
N GLN A 39 6.77 9.74 -0.74
CA GLN A 39 7.23 10.88 0.05
C GLN A 39 6.53 10.95 1.41
N GLU A 40 5.21 10.73 1.46
CA GLU A 40 4.44 10.72 2.70
C GLU A 40 4.91 9.61 3.66
N LEU A 41 5.23 8.42 3.15
CA LEU A 41 5.74 7.32 3.94
C LEU A 41 7.16 7.60 4.45
N LEU A 42 8.07 8.00 3.57
CA LEU A 42 9.47 8.29 3.94
C LEU A 42 9.57 9.47 4.92
N SER A 43 8.72 10.49 4.79
CA SER A 43 8.68 11.62 5.74
C SER A 43 8.11 11.23 7.10
N THR A 44 7.21 10.25 7.17
CA THR A 44 6.58 9.82 8.43
C THR A 44 7.44 8.80 9.18
N PHE A 45 8.01 7.84 8.47
CA PHE A 45 8.74 6.70 9.05
C PHE A 45 10.26 6.84 8.96
N SER A 46 10.79 7.77 8.15
CA SER A 46 12.22 8.09 8.08
C SER A 46 13.10 6.83 8.03
N THR A 47 13.88 6.57 9.09
CA THR A 47 14.83 5.45 9.21
C THR A 47 14.18 4.11 9.56
N ASP A 48 12.90 4.09 9.91
CA ASP A 48 12.17 2.88 10.28
C ASP A 48 11.74 2.09 9.03
N LEU A 49 11.78 2.71 7.85
CA LEU A 49 11.67 2.02 6.56
C LEU A 49 13.06 1.90 5.94
N GLY A 50 13.36 0.72 5.41
CA GLY A 50 14.59 0.49 4.66
C GLY A 50 14.55 1.13 3.27
N GLU A 51 13.44 0.98 2.56
CA GLU A 51 13.19 1.63 1.26
C GLU A 51 11.70 1.73 0.92
N VAL A 52 11.38 2.64 0.00
CA VAL A 52 10.10 2.65 -0.73
C VAL A 52 10.38 2.55 -2.23
N ALA A 53 9.94 1.47 -2.86
CA ALA A 53 10.16 1.18 -4.27
C ALA A 53 8.94 1.55 -5.11
N LEU A 54 9.15 2.36 -6.16
CA LEU A 54 8.14 2.63 -7.18
C LEU A 54 8.30 1.63 -8.32
N GLN A 55 7.27 0.82 -8.58
CA GLN A 55 7.31 -0.27 -9.55
C GLN A 55 6.35 0.02 -10.73
N PRO A 56 6.88 0.42 -11.90
CA PRO A 56 6.07 0.62 -13.10
C PRO A 56 5.33 -0.67 -13.51
N SER A 57 4.06 -0.53 -13.86
CA SER A 57 3.18 -1.63 -14.30
C SER A 57 2.15 -1.15 -15.33
N THR A 58 1.27 -2.05 -15.75
CA THR A 58 0.20 -1.80 -16.74
C THR A 58 -1.15 -2.31 -16.21
N GLY A 59 -2.24 -2.10 -16.97
CA GLY A 59 -3.55 -2.68 -16.65
C GLY A 59 -4.24 -2.04 -15.43
N GLY A 60 -3.96 -0.76 -15.16
CA GLY A 60 -4.56 -0.02 -14.04
C GLY A 60 -4.31 -0.63 -12.68
N ARG A 61 -3.15 -1.25 -12.49
CA ARG A 61 -2.68 -1.74 -11.19
C ARG A 61 -2.24 -0.56 -10.33
N PHE A 62 -2.70 -0.57 -9.08
CA PHE A 62 -2.19 0.27 -8.02
C PHE A 62 -2.22 -0.53 -6.73
N ILE A 63 -1.08 -1.11 -6.36
CA ILE A 63 -0.96 -2.03 -5.23
C ILE A 63 0.19 -1.57 -4.35
N VAL A 64 -0.07 -1.44 -3.05
CA VAL A 64 0.95 -1.15 -2.05
C VAL A 64 1.20 -2.41 -1.23
N THR A 65 2.44 -2.86 -1.20
CA THR A 65 2.86 -4.07 -0.47
C THR A 65 3.97 -3.69 0.49
N ILE A 66 4.01 -4.35 1.65
CA ILE A 66 5.14 -4.29 2.57
C ILE A 66 5.78 -5.66 2.71
N HIS A 67 7.10 -5.70 2.57
CA HIS A 67 7.93 -6.81 2.96
C HIS A 67 8.56 -6.46 4.30
N HIS A 68 8.42 -7.34 5.28
CA HIS A 68 8.96 -7.15 6.62
C HIS A 68 9.63 -8.45 7.05
N GLY A 69 10.57 -8.36 7.98
CA GLY A 69 11.28 -9.51 8.50
C GLY A 69 11.94 -9.11 9.79
N ALA A 70 11.86 -9.97 10.79
CA ALA A 70 12.58 -9.77 12.03
C ALA A 70 13.89 -10.55 11.93
N ALA A 71 15.01 -9.88 12.22
CA ALA A 71 16.26 -10.58 12.54
C ALA A 71 16.03 -11.33 13.86
N GLY A 72 15.48 -12.54 13.78
CA GLY A 72 15.16 -13.36 14.94
C GLY A 72 16.43 -13.77 15.69
N ALA A 73 16.37 -13.76 17.02
CA ALA A 73 17.43 -14.23 17.91
C ALA A 73 17.80 -15.72 17.72
N SER A 74 17.03 -16.46 16.90
CA SER A 74 17.22 -17.88 16.58
C SER A 74 17.60 -18.11 15.11
N GLY A 75 18.28 -17.18 14.43
CA GLY A 75 18.87 -17.42 13.10
C GLY A 75 17.90 -17.83 11.98
N GLN A 76 16.59 -17.85 12.23
CA GLN A 76 15.52 -18.04 11.26
C GLN A 76 14.94 -16.67 10.97
N GLU A 77 15.26 -16.18 9.78
CA GLU A 77 14.74 -14.95 9.19
C GLU A 77 13.31 -15.26 8.71
N GLU A 78 12.32 -15.04 9.58
CA GLU A 78 10.91 -15.08 9.18
C GLU A 78 10.61 -13.77 8.45
N SER A 79 10.80 -13.79 7.13
CA SER A 79 10.40 -12.72 6.23
C SER A 79 8.95 -12.92 5.78
N GLY A 80 8.13 -11.91 6.01
CA GLY A 80 6.73 -11.83 5.61
C GLY A 80 6.49 -10.79 4.52
N GLN A 81 5.40 -10.98 3.78
CA GLN A 81 4.89 -10.01 2.81
C GLN A 81 3.40 -9.81 3.05
N GLN A 82 2.96 -8.56 3.08
CA GLN A 82 1.56 -8.18 3.26
C GLN A 82 1.15 -7.12 2.25
N VAL A 83 -0.03 -7.28 1.64
CA VAL A 83 -0.66 -6.22 0.84
C VAL A 83 -1.29 -5.21 1.79
N LEU A 84 -0.85 -3.96 1.69
CA LEU A 84 -1.40 -2.85 2.47
C LEU A 84 -2.56 -2.17 1.77
N TRP A 85 -2.58 -2.16 0.43
CA TRP A 85 -3.66 -1.60 -0.36
C TRP A 85 -3.70 -2.21 -1.75
N ASP A 86 -4.88 -2.52 -2.27
CA ASP A 86 -5.13 -2.86 -3.66
C ASP A 86 -6.31 -2.03 -4.16
N ARG A 87 -6.09 -1.19 -5.18
CA ARG A 87 -7.13 -0.32 -5.77
C ARG A 87 -8.40 -1.05 -6.16
N LYS A 88 -8.31 -2.30 -6.64
CA LYS A 88 -9.48 -3.09 -7.05
C LYS A 88 -10.25 -3.64 -5.85
N VAL A 89 -9.56 -3.96 -4.76
CA VAL A 89 -10.15 -4.58 -3.56
C VAL A 89 -10.63 -3.52 -2.58
N ASP A 90 -9.80 -2.52 -2.28
CA ASP A 90 -10.07 -1.45 -1.31
C ASP A 90 -10.85 -0.26 -1.90
N GLY A 91 -11.13 -0.27 -3.22
CA GLY A 91 -12.01 0.73 -3.84
C GLY A 91 -11.35 2.10 -4.06
N GLY A 92 -10.38 2.16 -4.98
CA GLY A 92 -9.74 3.43 -5.37
C GLY A 92 -8.36 3.62 -4.73
N PHE A 93 -7.97 4.87 -4.48
CA PHE A 93 -6.66 5.20 -3.91
C PHE A 93 -6.75 5.38 -2.39
N PRO A 94 -5.71 5.00 -1.64
CA PRO A 94 -5.74 5.14 -0.18
C PRO A 94 -5.75 6.60 0.23
N GLU A 95 -6.44 6.92 1.31
CA GLU A 95 -6.13 8.16 2.02
C GLU A 95 -4.74 8.06 2.66
N THR A 96 -4.01 9.17 2.65
CA THR A 96 -2.65 9.24 3.21
C THR A 96 -2.60 8.78 4.67
N LYS A 97 -3.62 9.13 5.47
CA LYS A 97 -3.70 8.72 6.88
C LYS A 97 -3.89 7.21 7.03
N GLU A 98 -4.79 6.64 6.25
CA GLU A 98 -5.06 5.20 6.28
C GLU A 98 -3.84 4.39 5.86
N LEU A 99 -3.14 4.82 4.80
CA LEU A 99 -1.93 4.13 4.36
C LEU A 99 -0.83 4.16 5.44
N LYS A 100 -0.62 5.31 6.09
CA LYS A 100 0.34 5.43 7.21
C LYS A 100 -0.03 4.52 8.36
N ARG A 101 -1.31 4.43 8.72
CA ARG A 101 -1.79 3.52 9.78
C ARG A 101 -1.50 2.07 9.43
N ARG A 102 -1.89 1.61 8.22
CA ARG A 102 -1.64 0.23 7.79
C ARG A 102 -0.15 -0.12 7.77
N VAL A 103 0.73 0.82 7.39
CA VAL A 103 2.19 0.62 7.50
C VAL A 103 2.61 0.50 8.96
N ARG A 104 2.17 1.41 9.84
CA ARG A 104 2.49 1.39 11.27
C ARG A 104 2.04 0.10 11.95
N ASP A 105 0.84 -0.38 11.63
CA ASP A 105 0.28 -1.62 12.19
C ASP A 105 1.13 -2.86 11.83
N VAL A 106 1.93 -2.80 10.75
CA VAL A 106 2.85 -3.88 10.38
C VAL A 106 4.24 -3.71 11.00
N ILE A 107 4.81 -2.49 10.98
CA ILE A 107 6.19 -2.26 11.42
C ILE A 107 6.33 -2.04 12.94
N GLU A 108 5.37 -1.33 13.54
CA GLU A 108 5.42 -0.91 14.94
C GLU A 108 3.99 -0.64 15.47
N PRO A 109 3.21 -1.70 15.77
CA PRO A 109 1.79 -1.57 16.12
C PRO A 109 1.51 -0.62 17.30
N GLY A 110 2.45 -0.51 18.25
CA GLY A 110 2.33 0.30 19.46
C GLY A 110 2.67 1.78 19.31
N ARG A 111 3.12 2.24 18.14
CA ARG A 111 3.50 3.65 17.94
C ARG A 111 2.29 4.55 17.69
N ASP A 112 2.22 5.65 18.44
CA ASP A 112 1.25 6.73 18.21
C ASP A 112 1.69 7.61 17.03
N LEU A 113 0.85 7.71 16.00
CA LEU A 113 1.04 8.64 14.87
C LEU A 113 0.36 10.00 15.11
N GLY A 114 -0.13 10.26 16.32
CA GLY A 114 -0.69 11.54 16.75
C GLY A 114 -2.00 11.87 16.03
N HIS A 115 -2.01 12.91 15.19
CA HIS A 115 -3.23 13.35 14.48
C HIS A 115 -3.77 12.29 13.51
N VAL A 116 -2.90 11.43 12.98
CA VAL A 116 -3.30 10.35 12.08
C VAL A 116 -4.21 9.33 12.78
N ASP A 117 -3.93 8.99 14.05
CA ASP A 117 -4.71 8.00 14.80
C ASP A 117 -5.99 8.61 15.44
N LYS A 118 -5.93 9.87 15.88
CA LYS A 118 -7.08 10.57 16.47
C LYS A 118 -8.25 10.77 15.51
N ASP A 119 -7.94 11.05 14.24
CA ASP A 119 -8.99 11.28 13.24
C ASP A 119 -9.71 9.99 12.83
N TYR A 120 -9.04 8.84 12.93
CA TYR A 120 -9.65 7.54 12.63
C TYR A 120 -10.70 7.13 13.66
N ALA A 121 -10.44 7.34 14.95
CA ALA A 121 -11.42 7.06 16.01
C ALA A 121 -12.72 7.87 15.82
N LYS A 122 -12.60 9.10 15.28
CA LYS A 122 -13.73 9.97 14.96
C LYS A 122 -14.44 9.55 13.67
N GLY A 123 -13.69 9.13 12.64
CA GLY A 123 -14.22 8.64 11.37
C GLY A 123 -14.91 7.28 11.47
N ALA A 124 -14.35 6.33 12.23
CA ALA A 124 -14.94 5.02 12.48
C ALA A 124 -16.25 5.13 13.28
N ALA A 125 -16.31 6.03 14.26
CA ALA A 125 -17.54 6.31 15.01
C ALA A 125 -18.64 6.96 14.14
N ALA A 126 -18.26 7.81 13.19
CA ALA A 126 -19.20 8.42 12.23
C ALA A 126 -19.69 7.41 11.17
N ALA A 127 -18.79 6.58 10.63
CA ALA A 127 -19.13 5.51 9.69
C ALA A 127 -20.00 4.43 10.34
N ALA A 128 -19.80 4.11 11.62
CA ALA A 128 -20.66 3.19 12.36
C ALA A 128 -22.09 3.74 12.57
N SER A 129 -22.26 5.06 12.70
CA SER A 129 -23.60 5.68 12.81
C SER A 129 -24.35 5.67 11.47
N THR A 130 -23.67 5.91 10.34
CA THR A 130 -24.31 5.91 9.02
C THR A 130 -24.65 4.51 8.52
N VAL A 131 -23.90 3.48 8.95
CA VAL A 131 -24.20 2.07 8.64
C VAL A 131 -25.40 1.54 9.45
N ALA A 132 -25.63 2.08 10.66
CA ALA A 132 -26.82 1.73 11.44
C ALA A 132 -28.12 2.28 10.82
N GLU A 133 -28.07 3.46 10.21
CA GLU A 133 -29.23 4.12 9.57
C GLU A 133 -29.59 3.52 8.20
N LYS A 134 -28.63 2.87 7.52
CA LYS A 134 -28.83 2.26 6.19
C LYS A 134 -29.26 0.79 6.23
N LYS A 135 -29.36 0.18 7.41
CA LYS A 135 -29.64 -1.26 7.58
C LYS A 135 -31.13 -1.63 7.48
N GLU A 136 -32.04 -0.65 7.40
CA GLU A 136 -33.50 -0.93 7.31
C GLU A 136 -34.05 -1.02 5.87
N GLU A 137 -33.26 -0.75 4.82
CA GLU A 137 -33.79 -0.70 3.43
C GLU A 137 -33.24 -1.78 2.45
N GLU A 138 -32.23 -2.56 2.79
CA GLU A 138 -31.66 -3.61 1.91
C GLU A 138 -31.87 -5.04 2.46
N GLU A 139 -33.11 -5.40 2.81
CA GLU A 139 -33.54 -6.81 2.84
C GLU A 139 -34.36 -7.11 1.59
N GLY A 140 -33.66 -7.25 0.46
CA GLY A 140 -34.29 -7.60 -0.80
C GLY A 140 -33.27 -7.75 -1.90
N GLU A 141 -32.99 -9.01 -2.25
CA GLU A 141 -32.40 -9.46 -3.52
C GLU A 141 -30.90 -9.85 -3.47
N GLU A 142 -30.66 -10.98 -2.83
CA GLU A 142 -29.52 -11.86 -3.08
C GLU A 142 -29.85 -12.79 -4.26
N GLU A 143 -29.19 -12.63 -5.41
CA GLU A 143 -28.51 -13.76 -6.07
C GLU A 143 -27.61 -13.35 -7.27
N LYS A 144 -26.34 -13.75 -7.14
CA LYS A 144 -25.46 -14.32 -8.18
C LYS A 144 -24.81 -13.39 -9.22
N LYS A 145 -23.50 -13.14 -9.01
CA LYS A 145 -22.45 -13.75 -9.86
C LYS A 145 -21.04 -13.59 -9.28
N THR A 146 -20.43 -14.72 -8.94
CA THR A 146 -18.98 -14.90 -9.02
C THR A 146 -18.59 -14.86 -10.49
N ASP A 147 -17.74 -13.92 -10.89
CA ASP A 147 -16.85 -14.10 -12.03
C ASP A 147 -15.65 -13.14 -11.89
N ALA A 148 -14.47 -13.75 -11.76
CA ALA A 148 -13.20 -13.11 -12.01
C ALA A 148 -13.11 -12.77 -13.51
N ALA A 149 -13.01 -11.49 -13.85
CA ALA A 149 -12.44 -11.00 -15.11
C ALA A 149 -12.25 -9.49 -15.01
N GLY A 150 -11.16 -8.99 -15.59
CA GLY A 150 -10.69 -7.63 -15.40
C GLY A 150 -11.72 -6.56 -15.77
N LYS A 151 -12.29 -5.90 -14.76
CA LYS A 151 -12.86 -4.58 -14.95
C LYS A 151 -11.72 -3.67 -15.38
N GLU A 152 -11.69 -3.36 -16.67
CA GLU A 152 -10.71 -2.46 -17.28
C GLU A 152 -10.66 -1.17 -16.46
N CYS A 153 -9.45 -0.74 -16.17
CA CYS A 153 -9.25 0.54 -15.51
C CYS A 153 -9.67 1.66 -16.46
N GLU A 154 -10.63 2.49 -16.03
CA GLU A 154 -11.18 3.58 -16.84
C GLU A 154 -10.10 4.60 -17.25
N ASP A 155 -9.08 4.77 -16.40
CA ASP A 155 -7.91 5.60 -16.65
C ASP A 155 -6.87 5.00 -17.63
N CYS A 156 -7.09 3.78 -18.15
CA CYS A 156 -6.12 3.08 -19.01
C CYS A 156 -6.48 3.16 -20.52
N LYS A 157 -7.43 4.02 -20.89
CA LYS A 157 -7.88 4.27 -22.27
C LYS A 157 -7.06 5.34 -22.99
#